data_AF-A0A843KVP8-F1
#
_entry.id   AF-A0A843KVP8-F1
#
_cell.length_a   1.000
_cell.length_b   1.000
_cell.length_c   1.000
_cell.angle_alpha   90.00
_cell.angle_beta   90.00
_cell.angle_gamma   90.00
#
_symmetry.space_group_name_H-M   'P 1'
#
loop_
_entity.id
_entity.type
_entity.pdbx_description
1 polymer ?
#
loop_
_entity_poly.entity_id
_entity_poly.type
_entity_poly.pdbx_seq_one_letter_code
_entity_poly.pdbx_strand_id
1 'polypeptide(L)'
;MIDVVIASFLIGLSGAASPGPMTASILGLGPRRPGPFVAGLVAGHGIPEAVMVAAIAFGVRDVPYIDLIALIGSGVLVALGIGQFLHAGDAVVASKETRAPVAFGVACTLGSPYWWVWWLTFGVGFLALHPSFAAFYVGHIGADIIWFGLLGIAVSRGANVLGPHYKKVVQASGLAMMLFGLYFILTILSP
;
A
#
# COMPACT_ATOMS: atom_id res chain seq x y z
N MET A 1 -19.27 19.14 0.59
CA MET A 1 -18.89 17.86 1.27
C MET A 1 -18.68 16.73 0.27
N ILE A 2 -19.55 16.55 -0.73
CA ILE A 2 -19.36 15.57 -1.82
C ILE A 2 -18.04 15.83 -2.57
N ASP A 3 -17.73 17.09 -2.80
CA ASP A 3 -16.49 17.64 -3.36
C ASP A 3 -15.23 17.11 -2.63
N VAL A 4 -15.25 17.03 -1.30
CA VAL A 4 -14.14 16.43 -0.52
C VAL A 4 -14.06 14.91 -0.72
N VAL A 5 -15.21 14.22 -0.77
CA VAL A 5 -15.24 12.77 -1.04
C VAL A 5 -14.64 12.48 -2.42
N ILE A 6 -15.04 13.23 -3.44
CA ILE A 6 -14.56 13.06 -4.82
C ILE A 6 -13.07 13.40 -4.92
N ALA A 7 -12.63 14.52 -4.35
CA ALA A 7 -11.23 14.91 -4.37
C ALA A 7 -10.36 13.87 -3.64
N SER A 8 -10.77 13.46 -2.43
CA SER A 8 -10.07 12.43 -1.66
C SER A 8 -10.01 11.10 -2.40
N PHE A 9 -11.11 10.69 -3.05
CA PHE A 9 -11.15 9.48 -3.87
C PHE A 9 -10.18 9.54 -5.05
N LEU A 10 -10.21 10.62 -5.84
CA LEU A 10 -9.35 10.77 -7.03
C LEU A 10 -7.87 10.81 -6.66
N ILE A 11 -7.54 11.46 -5.55
CA ILE A 11 -6.16 11.58 -5.08
C ILE A 11 -5.71 10.29 -4.39
N GLY A 12 -6.60 9.66 -3.62
CA GLY A 12 -6.36 8.35 -3.00
C GLY A 12 -6.04 7.27 -4.04
N LEU A 13 -6.67 7.30 -5.21
CA LEU A 13 -6.33 6.40 -6.32
C LEU A 13 -4.85 6.51 -6.73
N SER A 14 -4.28 7.72 -6.74
CA SER A 14 -2.85 7.90 -7.04
C SER A 14 -1.95 7.30 -5.95
N GLY A 15 -2.42 7.32 -4.70
CA GLY A 15 -1.75 6.67 -3.57
C GLY A 15 -1.77 5.15 -3.69
N ALA A 16 -2.97 4.58 -3.85
CA ALA A 16 -3.20 3.15 -3.98
C ALA A 16 -2.48 2.52 -5.19
N ALA A 17 -2.35 3.28 -6.30
CA ALA A 17 -1.70 2.83 -7.53
C ALA A 17 -0.17 2.75 -7.44
N SER A 18 0.44 3.37 -6.43
CA SER A 18 1.90 3.29 -6.26
C SER A 18 2.36 1.85 -5.98
N PRO A 19 3.49 1.41 -6.57
CA PRO A 19 4.03 0.08 -6.31
C PRO A 19 4.54 0.02 -4.86
N GLY A 20 3.98 -0.90 -4.08
CA GLY A 20 4.29 -1.05 -2.66
C GLY A 20 3.93 -2.44 -2.12
N PRO A 21 4.08 -2.66 -0.80
CA PRO A 21 3.90 -3.96 -0.15
C PRO A 21 2.50 -4.56 -0.38
N MET A 22 1.44 -3.74 -0.38
CA MET A 22 0.09 -4.20 -0.65
C MET A 22 -0.08 -4.68 -2.10
N THR A 23 0.31 -3.87 -3.07
CA THR A 23 0.29 -4.24 -4.50
C THR A 23 1.06 -5.53 -4.76
N ALA A 24 2.25 -5.64 -4.18
CA ALA A 24 3.09 -6.83 -4.26
C ALA A 24 2.38 -8.09 -3.72
N SER A 25 1.78 -7.99 -2.53
CA SER A 25 1.05 -9.11 -1.94
C SER A 25 -0.12 -9.60 -2.79
N ILE A 26 -0.82 -8.68 -3.47
CA ILE A 26 -1.93 -9.02 -4.36
C ILE A 26 -1.40 -9.70 -5.62
N LEU A 27 -0.31 -9.20 -6.20
CA LEU A 27 0.37 -9.86 -7.33
C LEU A 27 0.85 -11.28 -6.96
N GLY A 28 1.33 -11.47 -5.73
CA GLY A 28 1.74 -12.77 -5.20
C GLY A 28 0.63 -13.83 -5.10
N LEU A 29 -0.65 -13.44 -5.18
CA LEU A 29 -1.76 -14.39 -5.21
C LEU A 29 -1.82 -15.19 -6.52
N GLY A 30 -1.40 -14.59 -7.63
CA GLY A 30 -1.51 -15.16 -8.96
C GLY A 30 -2.95 -15.61 -9.29
N PRO A 31 -3.18 -16.85 -9.75
CA PRO A 31 -4.51 -17.31 -10.17
C PRO A 31 -5.47 -17.65 -9.01
N ARG A 32 -5.05 -17.47 -7.75
CA ARG A 32 -5.89 -17.78 -6.58
C ARG A 32 -7.07 -16.84 -6.46
N ARG A 33 -8.11 -17.26 -5.73
CA ARG A 33 -9.31 -16.45 -5.46
C ARG A 33 -8.92 -15.22 -4.61
N PRO A 34 -9.00 -14.00 -5.15
CA PRO A 34 -8.44 -12.81 -4.49
C PRO A 34 -9.36 -12.24 -3.40
N GLY A 35 -10.67 -12.45 -3.51
CA GLY A 35 -11.70 -11.73 -2.73
C GLY A 35 -11.46 -11.68 -1.21
N PRO A 36 -11.42 -12.81 -0.50
CA PRO A 36 -11.27 -12.80 0.97
C PRO A 36 -9.95 -12.20 1.44
N PHE A 37 -8.86 -12.47 0.73
CA PHE A 37 -7.54 -11.94 1.08
C PHE A 37 -7.48 -10.43 0.85
N VAL A 38 -7.89 -9.96 -0.33
CA VAL A 38 -7.89 -8.53 -0.67
C VAL A 38 -8.80 -7.75 0.26
N ALA A 39 -10.01 -8.26 0.56
CA ALA A 39 -10.91 -7.61 1.51
C ALA A 39 -10.28 -7.49 2.91
N GLY A 40 -9.64 -8.55 3.40
CA GLY A 40 -8.92 -8.50 4.67
C GLY A 40 -7.72 -7.56 4.65
N LEU A 41 -6.95 -7.54 3.56
CA LEU A 41 -5.80 -6.66 3.37
C LEU A 41 -6.20 -5.18 3.41
N VAL A 42 -7.24 -4.80 2.68
CA VAL A 42 -7.78 -3.43 2.66
C VAL A 42 -8.42 -3.06 4.00
N ALA A 43 -9.11 -3.99 4.65
CA ALA A 43 -9.63 -3.75 6.01
C ALA A 43 -8.50 -3.49 7.02
N GLY A 44 -7.39 -4.22 6.90
CA GLY A 44 -6.17 -3.97 7.68
C GLY A 44 -5.53 -2.62 7.39
N HIS A 45 -5.50 -2.20 6.12
CA HIS A 45 -5.01 -0.91 5.70
C HIS A 45 -5.82 0.26 6.26
N GLY A 46 -7.16 0.16 6.23
CA GLY A 46 -8.04 1.20 6.74
C GLY A 46 -7.87 1.50 8.23
N ILE A 47 -7.31 0.56 9.02
CA ILE A 47 -7.08 0.78 10.45
C ILE A 47 -6.01 1.88 10.69
N PRO A 48 -4.74 1.75 10.23
CA PRO A 48 -3.77 2.84 10.28
C PRO A 48 -4.28 4.15 9.69
N GLU A 49 -5.05 4.11 8.61
CA GLU A 49 -5.60 5.32 7.99
C GLU A 49 -6.61 6.03 8.87
N ALA A 50 -7.56 5.29 9.46
CA ALA A 50 -8.52 5.85 10.39
C ALA A 50 -7.81 6.46 11.61
N VAL A 51 -6.77 5.79 12.12
CA VAL A 51 -5.93 6.30 13.20
C VAL A 51 -5.21 7.58 12.80
N MET A 52 -4.64 7.64 11.59
CA MET A 52 -3.96 8.83 11.08
C MET A 52 -4.92 10.00 10.89
N VAL A 53 -6.09 9.79 10.28
CA VAL A 53 -7.14 10.81 10.14
C VAL A 53 -7.56 11.34 11.51
N ALA A 54 -7.77 10.47 12.49
CA ALA A 54 -8.11 10.87 13.85
C ALA A 54 -6.98 11.67 14.51
N ALA A 55 -5.73 11.23 14.38
CA ALA A 55 -4.57 11.94 14.88
C ALA A 55 -4.46 13.36 14.30
N ILE A 56 -4.65 13.50 12.98
CA ILE A 56 -4.68 14.80 12.30
C ILE A 56 -5.86 15.65 12.80
N ALA A 57 -7.02 15.04 13.09
CA ALA A 57 -8.16 15.76 13.68
C ALA A 57 -7.85 16.29 15.09
N PHE A 58 -7.05 15.58 15.88
CA PHE A 58 -6.57 16.03 17.19
C PHE A 58 -5.36 16.97 17.13
N GLY A 59 -4.91 17.36 15.94
CA GLY A 59 -3.86 18.36 15.75
C GLY A 59 -2.46 17.79 15.56
N VAL A 60 -2.30 16.49 15.33
CA VAL A 60 -1.02 15.94 14.88
C VAL A 60 -0.71 16.50 13.49
N ARG A 61 0.49 17.03 13.33
CA ARG A 61 0.98 17.65 12.08
C ARG A 61 2.34 17.11 11.66
N ASP A 62 3.14 16.62 12.61
CA ASP A 62 4.42 15.97 12.39
C ASP A 62 4.49 14.64 13.16
N VAL A 63 5.41 13.77 12.74
CA VAL A 63 5.73 12.52 13.45
C VAL A 63 7.22 12.58 13.77
N PRO A 64 7.61 12.51 15.06
CA PRO A 64 9.02 12.53 15.42
C PRO A 64 9.72 11.29 14.86
N TYR A 65 11.00 11.44 14.49
CA TYR A 65 11.81 10.37 13.92
C TYR A 65 11.27 9.79 12.61
N ILE A 66 10.59 10.61 11.79
CA ILE A 66 10.04 10.18 10.50
C ILE A 66 11.10 9.58 9.57
N ASP A 67 12.33 10.11 9.59
CA ASP A 67 13.44 9.59 8.78
C ASP A 67 13.83 8.16 9.19
N LEU A 68 13.79 7.85 10.50
CA LEU A 68 14.05 6.50 10.99
C LEU A 68 12.92 5.53 10.59
N ILE A 69 11.67 5.97 10.70
CA ILE A 69 10.50 5.17 10.28
C ILE A 69 10.57 4.90 8.78
N ALA A 70 10.86 5.94 7.98
CA ALA A 70 11.01 5.83 6.54
C ALA A 70 12.20 4.95 6.16
N LEU A 71 13.32 5.00 6.91
CA LEU A 71 14.48 4.15 6.68
C LEU A 71 14.15 2.66 6.96
N ILE A 72 13.48 2.37 8.07
CA ILE A 72 13.03 1.01 8.41
C ILE A 72 12.03 0.50 7.35
N GLY A 73 11.04 1.31 6.99
CA GLY A 73 10.05 0.98 5.96
C GLY A 73 10.69 0.71 4.60
N SER A 74 11.68 1.53 4.21
CA SER A 74 12.47 1.31 2.99
C SER A 74 13.24 -0.01 3.01
N GLY A 75 13.84 -0.37 4.15
CA GLY A 75 14.49 -1.67 4.34
C GLY A 75 13.52 -2.85 4.18
N VAL A 76 12.32 -2.75 4.78
CA VAL A 76 11.24 -3.73 4.60
C VAL A 76 10.82 -3.81 3.14
N LEU A 77 10.69 -2.68 2.46
CA LEU A 77 10.31 -2.61 1.04
C LEU A 77 11.33 -3.33 0.14
N VAL A 78 12.63 -3.13 0.40
CA VAL A 78 13.70 -3.86 -0.31
C VAL A 78 13.63 -5.36 -0.02
N ALA A 79 13.48 -5.76 1.25
CA ALA A 79 13.40 -7.17 1.63
C ALA A 79 12.21 -7.89 0.97
N LEU A 80 11.04 -7.26 0.96
CA LEU A 80 9.85 -7.75 0.25
C LEU A 80 10.07 -7.82 -1.26
N GLY A 81 10.73 -6.79 -1.83
CA GLY A 81 11.08 -6.77 -3.26
C GLY A 81 12.01 -7.91 -3.67
N ILE A 82 13.05 -8.19 -2.86
CA ILE A 82 13.96 -9.33 -3.06
C ILE A 82 13.19 -10.65 -2.96
N GLY A 83 12.40 -10.82 -1.89
CA GLY A 83 11.60 -12.01 -1.67
C GLY A 83 10.67 -12.29 -2.85
N GLN A 84 9.98 -11.26 -3.33
CA GLN A 84 9.08 -11.35 -4.47
C GLN A 84 9.82 -11.64 -5.79
N PHE A 85 11.01 -11.05 -6.00
CA PHE A 85 11.80 -11.29 -7.20
C PHE A 85 12.34 -12.72 -7.29
N LEU A 86 12.85 -13.24 -6.17
CA LEU A 86 13.44 -14.59 -6.08
C LEU A 86 12.37 -15.68 -6.15
N HIS A 87 11.23 -15.48 -5.47
CA HIS A 87 10.19 -16.50 -5.31
C HIS A 87 8.99 -16.29 -6.26
N ALA A 88 9.11 -15.47 -7.30
CA ALA A 88 8.01 -15.17 -8.26
C ALA A 88 7.40 -16.40 -8.95
N GLY A 89 8.09 -17.55 -8.93
CA GLY A 89 7.61 -18.83 -9.47
C GLY A 89 7.16 -19.82 -8.38
N ASP A 90 7.50 -19.56 -7.12
CA ASP A 90 7.14 -20.42 -6.01
C ASP A 90 5.80 -19.96 -5.46
N ALA A 91 4.83 -20.86 -5.42
CA ALA A 91 3.49 -20.58 -4.89
C ALA A 91 3.47 -20.28 -3.36
N VAL A 92 4.62 -19.98 -2.76
CA VAL A 92 4.98 -20.17 -1.34
C VAL A 92 4.76 -18.92 -0.48
N VAL A 93 4.89 -17.71 -1.03
CA VAL A 93 4.63 -16.47 -0.26
C VAL A 93 3.17 -16.43 0.26
N ALA A 94 2.26 -17.15 -0.39
CA ALA A 94 0.84 -17.17 -0.08
C ALA A 94 0.37 -18.21 0.97
N SER A 95 1.25 -18.93 1.70
CA SER A 95 0.78 -20.02 2.60
C SER A 95 0.68 -19.68 4.10
N LYS A 96 1.52 -18.75 4.60
CA LYS A 96 1.51 -18.34 6.01
C LYS A 96 0.86 -16.96 6.22
N GLU A 97 1.16 -15.98 5.38
CA GLU A 97 0.67 -14.59 5.52
C GLU A 97 -0.80 -14.42 5.11
N THR A 98 -1.32 -15.31 4.27
CA THR A 98 -2.75 -15.35 3.89
C THR A 98 -3.69 -15.75 5.03
N ARG A 99 -3.17 -16.26 6.16
CA ARG A 99 -3.99 -16.68 7.31
C ARG A 99 -4.47 -15.50 8.17
N ALA A 100 -3.79 -14.35 8.08
CA ALA A 100 -4.13 -13.15 8.85
C ALA A 100 -4.08 -11.89 7.97
N PRO A 101 -4.94 -11.78 6.93
CA PRO A 101 -4.85 -10.72 5.92
C PRO A 101 -5.01 -9.32 6.50
N VAL A 102 -5.76 -9.16 7.60
CA VAL A 102 -5.92 -7.87 8.30
C VAL A 102 -4.62 -7.43 8.96
N ALA A 103 -3.99 -8.30 9.76
CA ALA A 103 -2.72 -7.99 10.41
C ALA A 103 -1.62 -7.72 9.37
N PHE A 104 -1.65 -8.48 8.28
CA PHE A 104 -0.73 -8.28 7.18
C PHE A 104 -0.96 -6.94 6.46
N GLY A 105 -2.21 -6.52 6.26
CA GLY A 105 -2.55 -5.20 5.71
C GLY A 105 -2.02 -4.05 6.58
N VAL A 106 -2.15 -4.15 7.90
CA VAL A 106 -1.56 -3.19 8.85
C VAL A 106 -0.04 -3.14 8.67
N ALA A 107 0.63 -4.30 8.66
CA ALA A 107 2.08 -4.38 8.52
C ALA A 107 2.57 -3.80 7.18
N CYS A 108 1.91 -4.13 6.07
CA CYS A 108 2.21 -3.58 4.75
C CYS A 108 2.06 -2.05 4.70
N THR A 109 1.07 -1.51 5.41
CA THR A 109 0.78 -0.07 5.45
C THR A 109 1.85 0.67 6.25
N LEU A 110 2.09 0.24 7.49
CA LEU A 110 3.07 0.88 8.37
C LEU A 110 4.51 0.70 7.88
N GLY A 111 4.79 -0.41 7.18
CA GLY A 111 6.08 -0.67 6.54
C GLY A 111 6.28 0.07 5.21
N SER A 112 5.27 0.81 4.72
CA SER A 112 5.38 1.58 3.48
C SER A 112 5.89 3.00 3.77
N PRO A 113 7.13 3.36 3.37
CA PRO A 113 7.62 4.74 3.57
C PRO A 113 6.77 5.77 2.80
N TYR A 114 6.23 5.36 1.65
CA TYR A 114 5.34 6.19 0.84
C TYR A 114 4.06 6.58 1.59
N TRP A 115 3.46 5.66 2.35
CA TRP A 115 2.23 5.95 3.11
C TRP A 115 2.46 7.07 4.12
N TRP A 116 3.58 7.01 4.85
CA TRP A 116 3.95 8.05 5.81
C TRP A 116 4.18 9.41 5.15
N VAL A 117 4.97 9.44 4.07
CA VAL A 117 5.25 10.68 3.34
C VAL A 117 3.96 11.27 2.79
N TRP A 118 3.08 10.47 2.21
CA TRP A 118 1.81 10.92 1.65
C TRP A 118 0.90 11.58 2.71
N TRP A 119 0.75 10.92 3.87
CA TRP A 119 -0.08 11.45 4.96
C TRP A 119 0.48 12.72 5.58
N LEU A 120 1.80 12.80 5.80
CA LEU A 120 2.44 13.96 6.42
C LEU A 120 2.63 15.16 5.48
N THR A 121 2.52 14.94 4.17
CA THR A 121 2.58 16.02 3.18
C THR A 121 1.17 16.41 2.73
N PHE A 122 0.60 15.62 1.83
CA PHE A 122 -0.69 15.90 1.22
C PHE A 122 -1.83 15.74 2.23
N GLY A 123 -1.86 14.65 3.01
CA GLY A 123 -2.95 14.36 3.93
C GLY A 123 -3.17 15.46 4.97
N VAL A 124 -2.11 15.83 5.69
CA VAL A 124 -2.11 16.93 6.67
C VAL A 124 -2.48 18.26 6.01
N GLY A 125 -1.86 18.60 4.88
CA GLY A 125 -2.11 19.87 4.19
C GLY A 125 -3.56 20.01 3.70
N PHE A 126 -4.10 18.96 3.08
CA PHE A 126 -5.47 18.95 2.59
C PHE A 126 -6.48 19.05 3.73
N LEU A 127 -6.31 18.26 4.80
CA LEU A 127 -7.22 18.27 5.96
C LEU A 127 -7.13 19.55 6.79
N ALA A 128 -6.00 20.28 6.74
CA ALA A 128 -5.89 21.61 7.34
C ALA A 128 -6.75 22.65 6.59
N LEU A 129 -6.85 22.55 5.26
CA LEU A 129 -7.66 23.44 4.43
C LEU A 129 -9.15 23.02 4.39
N HIS A 130 -9.41 21.72 4.47
CA HIS A 130 -10.74 21.13 4.36
C HIS A 130 -10.97 20.14 5.52
N PRO A 131 -11.39 20.60 6.72
CA PRO A 131 -11.50 19.79 7.93
C PRO A 131 -12.75 18.87 7.93
N SER A 132 -12.99 18.18 6.83
CA SER A 132 -14.07 17.20 6.63
C SER A 132 -13.53 15.77 6.73
N PHE A 133 -13.02 15.40 7.91
CA PHE A 133 -12.29 14.15 8.17
C PHE A 133 -13.04 12.88 7.76
N ALA A 134 -14.33 12.77 8.12
CA ALA A 134 -15.13 11.60 7.76
C ALA A 134 -15.36 11.49 6.25
N ALA A 135 -15.65 12.61 5.58
CA ALA A 135 -15.82 12.65 4.13
C ALA A 135 -14.51 12.32 3.40
N PHE A 136 -13.39 12.83 3.90
CA PHE A 136 -12.06 12.52 3.38
C PHE A 136 -11.76 11.02 3.51
N TYR A 137 -11.95 10.44 4.70
CA TYR A 137 -11.68 9.03 4.95
C TYR A 137 -12.56 8.12 4.08
N VAL A 138 -13.86 8.42 3.93
CA VAL A 138 -14.76 7.65 3.06
C VAL A 138 -14.32 7.69 1.61
N GLY A 139 -13.91 8.86 1.10
CA GLY A 139 -13.36 8.98 -0.25
C GLY A 139 -12.07 8.19 -0.42
N HIS A 140 -11.15 8.31 0.54
CA HIS A 140 -9.83 7.67 0.49
C HIS A 140 -9.94 6.14 0.53
N ILE A 141 -10.60 5.59 1.55
CA ILE A 141 -10.74 4.14 1.68
C ILE A 141 -11.56 3.55 0.52
N GLY A 142 -12.49 4.33 -0.04
CA GLY A 142 -13.22 3.97 -1.25
C GLY A 142 -12.30 3.78 -2.45
N ALA A 143 -11.26 4.61 -2.58
CA ALA A 143 -10.24 4.47 -3.62
C ALA A 143 -9.45 3.17 -3.44
N ASP A 144 -9.03 2.85 -2.21
CA ASP A 144 -8.29 1.62 -1.92
C ASP A 144 -9.12 0.38 -2.19
N ILE A 145 -10.38 0.36 -1.74
CA ILE A 145 -11.30 -0.76 -1.98
C ILE A 145 -11.46 -1.01 -3.48
N ILE A 146 -11.68 0.06 -4.26
CA ILE A 146 -11.87 -0.04 -5.71
C ILE A 146 -10.57 -0.47 -6.39
N TRP A 147 -9.45 0.19 -6.09
CA TRP A 147 -8.18 -0.10 -6.75
C TRP A 147 -7.68 -1.51 -6.44
N PHE A 148 -7.56 -1.88 -5.16
CA PHE A 148 -7.07 -3.19 -4.77
C PHE A 148 -8.05 -4.31 -5.14
N GLY A 149 -9.36 -4.04 -5.12
CA GLY A 149 -10.38 -4.95 -5.63
C GLY A 149 -10.21 -5.23 -7.12
N LEU A 150 -10.08 -4.18 -7.94
CA LEU A 150 -9.84 -4.30 -9.38
C LEU A 150 -8.49 -4.98 -9.67
N LEU A 151 -7.44 -4.63 -8.94
CA LEU A 151 -6.13 -5.26 -9.06
C LEU A 151 -6.21 -6.75 -8.74
N GLY A 152 -6.90 -7.15 -7.67
CA GLY A 152 -7.10 -8.56 -7.33
C GLY A 152 -7.82 -9.33 -8.44
N ILE A 153 -8.87 -8.75 -9.03
CA ILE A 153 -9.57 -9.35 -10.18
C ILE A 153 -8.63 -9.46 -11.38
N ALA A 154 -7.93 -8.38 -11.72
CA ALA A 154 -6.98 -8.33 -12.83
C ALA A 154 -5.86 -9.37 -12.66
N VAL A 155 -5.36 -9.57 -11.44
CA VAL A 155 -4.36 -10.59 -11.12
C VAL A 155 -4.92 -12.00 -11.30
N SER A 156 -6.08 -12.30 -10.70
CA SER A 156 -6.68 -13.64 -10.77
C SER A 156 -6.98 -14.08 -12.21
N ARG A 157 -7.37 -13.15 -13.08
CA ARG A 157 -7.64 -13.43 -14.51
C ARG A 157 -6.35 -13.37 -15.33
N GLY A 158 -5.54 -12.34 -15.14
CA GLY A 158 -4.31 -12.09 -15.88
C GLY A 158 -3.24 -13.15 -15.65
N ALA A 159 -3.15 -13.71 -14.44
CA ALA A 159 -2.23 -14.82 -14.16
C ALA A 159 -2.56 -16.07 -14.98
N ASN A 160 -3.85 -16.37 -15.19
CA ASN A 160 -4.27 -17.48 -16.04
C ASN A 160 -3.99 -17.22 -17.53
N VAL A 161 -4.16 -15.98 -17.98
CA VAL A 161 -3.89 -15.58 -19.38
C VAL A 161 -2.38 -15.60 -19.69
N LEU A 162 -1.56 -15.09 -18.76
CA LEU A 162 -0.11 -14.97 -18.95
C LEU A 162 0.64 -16.27 -18.64
N GLY A 163 0.04 -17.20 -17.89
CA GLY A 163 0.62 -18.50 -17.55
C GLY A 163 2.05 -18.37 -17.02
N PRO A 164 3.04 -19.07 -17.60
CA PRO A 164 4.45 -19.01 -17.16
C PRO A 164 5.08 -17.62 -17.23
N HIS A 165 4.54 -16.70 -18.04
CA HIS A 165 5.04 -15.33 -18.16
C HIS A 165 4.58 -14.43 -17.01
N TYR A 166 3.58 -14.83 -16.23
CA TYR A 166 3.11 -14.06 -15.07
C TYR A 166 4.23 -13.82 -14.04
N LYS A 167 5.17 -14.75 -13.92
CA LYS A 167 6.35 -14.59 -13.05
C LYS A 167 7.14 -13.33 -13.37
N LYS A 168 7.18 -12.88 -14.64
CA LYS A 168 7.89 -11.66 -15.04
C LYS A 168 7.21 -10.41 -14.49
N VAL A 169 5.87 -10.41 -14.39
CA VAL A 169 5.10 -9.30 -13.80
C VAL A 169 5.40 -9.19 -12.31
N VAL A 170 5.42 -10.33 -11.61
CA VAL A 170 5.76 -10.39 -10.18
C VAL A 170 7.21 -9.95 -9.94
N GLN A 171 8.16 -10.41 -10.78
CA GLN A 171 9.56 -9.97 -10.74
C GLN A 171 9.71 -8.48 -11.02
N ALA A 172 9.00 -7.93 -12.01
CA ALA A 172 9.04 -6.51 -12.32
C ALA A 172 8.54 -5.67 -11.13
N SER A 173 7.47 -6.10 -10.45
CA SER A 173 7.01 -5.44 -9.23
C SER A 173 8.02 -5.55 -8.09
N GLY A 174 8.64 -6.72 -7.89
CA GLY A 174 9.72 -6.87 -6.90
C GLY A 174 10.91 -5.96 -7.18
N LEU A 175 11.31 -5.84 -8.46
CA LEU A 175 12.36 -4.91 -8.89
C LEU A 175 11.97 -3.45 -8.62
N ALA A 176 10.75 -3.05 -8.94
CA ALA A 176 10.27 -1.70 -8.64
C ALA A 176 10.36 -1.39 -7.14
N MET A 177 9.94 -2.32 -6.27
CA MET A 177 10.04 -2.14 -4.81
C MET A 177 11.49 -2.01 -4.34
N MET A 178 12.40 -2.85 -4.87
CA MET A 178 13.83 -2.74 -4.55
C MET A 178 14.39 -1.37 -4.95
N LEU A 179 14.06 -0.89 -6.14
CA LEU A 179 14.51 0.42 -6.63
C LEU A 179 13.94 1.57 -5.79
N PHE A 180 12.65 1.55 -5.47
CA PHE A 180 12.05 2.59 -4.62
C PHE A 180 12.60 2.56 -3.19
N GLY A 181 12.76 1.38 -2.59
CA GLY A 181 13.33 1.27 -1.25
C GLY A 181 14.78 1.75 -1.19
N LEU A 182 15.61 1.39 -2.18
CA LEU A 182 16.98 1.91 -2.29
C LEU A 182 16.99 3.42 -2.52
N TYR A 183 16.11 3.94 -3.38
CA TYR A 183 15.98 5.37 -3.62
C TYR A 183 15.66 6.14 -2.34
N PHE A 184 14.70 5.67 -1.53
CA PHE A 184 14.37 6.30 -0.26
C PHE A 184 15.52 6.21 0.75
N ILE A 185 16.20 5.06 0.86
CA ILE A 185 17.39 4.93 1.73
C ILE A 185 18.46 5.96 1.34
N LEU A 186 18.80 6.04 0.04
CA LEU A 186 19.81 6.98 -0.44
C LEU A 186 19.41 8.44 -0.20
N THR A 187 18.12 8.76 -0.41
CA THR A 187 17.59 10.11 -0.19
C THR A 187 17.65 10.51 1.29
N ILE A 188 17.39 9.57 2.22
CA ILE A 188 17.45 9.85 3.66
C ILE A 188 18.91 9.97 4.15
N LEU A 189 19.83 9.17 3.59
CA LEU A 189 21.24 9.15 4.01
C LEU A 189 22.11 10.22 3.33
N SER A 190 21.63 10.84 2.25
CA SER A 190 22.34 11.87 1.49
C SER A 190 21.63 13.23 1.70
N PRO A 191 21.90 13.93 2.81
CA PRO A 191 21.30 15.24 3.09
C PRO A 191 21.76 16.34 2.13
#